data_AF-A0A7L9BKM2-F1
#
_entry.id   AF-A0A7L9BKM2-F1
#
_cell.length_a   1.000
_cell.length_b   1.000
_cell.length_c   1.000
_cell.angle_alpha   90.00
_cell.angle_beta   90.00
_cell.angle_gamma   90.00
#
_symmetry.space_group_name_H-M   'P 1'
#
loop_
_entity.id
_entity.type
_entity.pdbx_description
1 polymer ?
#
loop_
_entity_poly.entity_id
_entity_poly.type
_entity_poly.pdbx_seq_one_letter_code
_entity_poly.pdbx_strand_id
1 'polypeptide(L)'
;MLRKLLSKLNFGFSTGYGSTVFRHQLDGFALHQPASGGPVLFNPNSPTDGYTNWFNRKVPVVPAINPGDFQVNSDTAEIGFRSNSLTIPLKATVHVEFSGRYRIGGGYSFDFVNLGDFKPLTYRNDLRNFDPGFSSFFLKKYFVMLGASVYRYDNYLVTVDANIGGYSLGKNFDKAVITKGLFFNLGTTIEREMSEYFRLFVRPSYEFKNYSLAFTESGQNIKHRFNAFYIHVGATYRIPELRRCFLKECRIQINHAHGNREYRSRVHPIWKKQNPHYGENYPDLIKYKGKNKRKLNPY
;
A
#
# COMPACT_ATOMS: atom_id res chain seq x y z
N MET A 1 25.65 2.58 -22.59
CA MET A 1 24.31 3.20 -22.62
C MET A 1 23.36 2.67 -21.54
N LEU A 2 23.04 1.37 -21.50
CA LEU A 2 22.06 0.79 -20.56
C LEU A 2 22.31 1.12 -19.08
N ARG A 3 23.55 1.00 -18.58
CA ARG A 3 23.87 1.27 -17.16
C ARG A 3 23.67 2.72 -16.75
N LYS A 4 23.93 3.67 -17.65
CA LYS A 4 23.71 5.11 -17.42
C LYS A 4 22.22 5.47 -17.35
N LEU A 5 21.37 4.67 -18.01
CA LEU A 5 19.92 4.77 -17.85
C LEU A 5 19.48 4.16 -16.51
N LEU A 6 19.98 2.95 -16.20
CA LEU A 6 19.67 2.25 -14.95
C LEU A 6 20.15 3.00 -13.69
N SER A 7 21.23 3.79 -13.79
CA SER A 7 21.72 4.59 -12.67
C SER A 7 20.81 5.75 -12.29
N LYS A 8 19.84 6.11 -13.14
CA LYS A 8 18.78 7.07 -12.83
C LYS A 8 17.59 6.42 -12.10
N LEU A 9 17.51 5.09 -12.09
CA LEU A 9 16.44 4.34 -11.44
C LEU A 9 16.80 4.02 -10.00
N ASN A 10 15.83 4.22 -9.11
CA ASN A 10 15.87 3.86 -7.72
C ASN A 10 14.93 2.68 -7.50
N PHE A 11 15.47 1.57 -7.00
CA PHE A 11 14.76 0.34 -6.71
C PHE A 11 14.48 0.29 -5.21
N GLY A 12 13.21 0.33 -4.82
CA GLY A 12 12.78 0.25 -3.44
C GLY A 12 12.21 -1.13 -3.12
N PHE A 13 12.55 -1.66 -1.95
CA PHE A 13 11.95 -2.86 -1.38
C PHE A 13 11.56 -2.58 0.06
N SER A 14 10.36 -2.99 0.46
CA SER A 14 9.88 -2.81 1.83
C SER A 14 8.94 -3.92 2.26
N THR A 15 8.92 -4.13 3.56
CA THR A 15 7.88 -4.89 4.26
C THR A 15 7.24 -3.99 5.32
N GLY A 16 6.29 -4.49 6.10
CA GLY A 16 5.78 -3.73 7.22
C GLY A 16 4.57 -4.33 7.91
N TYR A 17 3.85 -3.44 8.57
CA TYR A 17 2.61 -3.74 9.28
C TYR A 17 1.50 -2.84 8.73
N GLY A 18 0.32 -3.42 8.52
CA GLY A 18 -0.89 -2.73 8.13
C GLY A 18 -2.06 -3.11 9.01
N SER A 19 -2.90 -2.13 9.34
CA SER A 19 -4.21 -2.34 9.94
C SER A 19 -5.27 -1.97 8.91
N THR A 20 -5.97 -2.97 8.39
CA THR A 20 -7.03 -2.82 7.40
C THR A 20 -8.38 -2.88 8.08
N VAL A 21 -9.19 -1.83 7.93
CA VAL A 21 -10.54 -1.77 8.49
C VAL A 21 -11.55 -2.01 7.39
N PHE A 22 -12.16 -3.19 7.39
CA PHE A 22 -13.29 -3.52 6.53
C PHE A 22 -14.56 -2.95 7.14
N ARG A 23 -15.37 -2.28 6.32
CA ARG A 23 -16.71 -1.79 6.68
C ARG A 23 -17.62 -1.86 5.47
N HIS A 24 -18.84 -2.34 5.68
CA HIS A 24 -19.93 -2.22 4.70
C HIS A 24 -21.22 -1.90 5.43
N GLN A 25 -22.07 -1.13 4.76
CA GLN A 25 -23.45 -0.88 5.14
C GLN A 25 -24.35 -1.67 4.20
N LEU A 26 -25.51 -2.06 4.69
CA LEU A 26 -26.46 -2.94 4.00
C LEU A 26 -27.72 -2.17 3.60
N ASP A 27 -27.53 -0.97 3.05
CA ASP A 27 -28.61 -0.06 2.67
C ASP A 27 -29.54 -0.72 1.62
N GLY A 28 -30.85 -0.65 1.84
CA GLY A 28 -31.87 -1.28 1.00
C GLY A 28 -32.07 -2.78 1.25
N PHE A 29 -31.37 -3.36 2.23
CA PHE A 29 -31.55 -4.75 2.66
C PHE A 29 -32.11 -4.82 4.08
N ALA A 30 -32.57 -6.00 4.47
CA ALA A 30 -32.85 -6.36 5.84
C ALA A 30 -31.96 -7.54 6.28
N LEU A 31 -31.75 -7.63 7.59
CA LEU A 31 -31.04 -8.74 8.23
C LEU A 31 -32.02 -9.55 9.07
N HIS A 32 -31.93 -10.87 8.93
CA HIS A 32 -32.55 -11.86 9.79
C HIS A 32 -31.44 -12.60 10.53
N GLN A 33 -31.56 -12.69 11.85
CA GLN A 33 -30.67 -13.47 12.70
C GLN A 33 -31.43 -14.68 13.24
N PRO A 34 -31.18 -15.88 12.70
CA PRO A 34 -31.80 -17.09 13.22
C PRO A 34 -31.26 -17.44 14.62
N ALA A 35 -32.07 -18.13 15.41
CA ALA A 35 -31.70 -18.66 16.73
C ALA A 35 -30.39 -19.47 16.71
N SER A 36 -30.11 -20.21 15.64
CA SER A 36 -28.84 -20.92 15.40
C SER A 36 -28.24 -20.53 14.04
N GLY A 37 -26.92 -20.38 13.99
CA GLY A 37 -26.20 -19.97 12.76
C GLY A 37 -25.92 -18.46 12.68
N GLY A 38 -25.42 -18.05 11.50
CA GLY A 38 -25.03 -16.67 11.20
C GLY A 38 -26.16 -15.81 10.62
N PRO A 39 -25.96 -14.49 10.53
CA PRO A 39 -26.95 -13.58 9.97
C PRO A 39 -27.21 -13.85 8.48
N VAL A 40 -28.45 -13.69 8.06
CA VAL A 40 -28.93 -13.84 6.68
C VAL A 40 -29.41 -12.48 6.18
N LEU A 41 -28.93 -12.08 5.00
CA LEU A 41 -29.34 -10.86 4.32
C LEU A 41 -30.50 -11.18 3.39
N PHE A 42 -31.54 -10.35 3.32
CA PHE A 42 -32.62 -10.52 2.36
C PHE A 42 -33.15 -9.16 1.88
N ASN A 43 -33.88 -9.17 0.77
CA ASN A 43 -34.55 -7.99 0.25
C ASN A 43 -35.93 -7.86 0.94
N PRO A 44 -36.26 -6.74 1.61
CA PRO A 44 -37.58 -6.55 2.23
C PRO A 44 -38.76 -6.74 1.27
N ASN A 45 -38.56 -6.48 -0.03
CA ASN A 45 -39.57 -6.64 -1.07
C ASN A 45 -39.69 -8.09 -1.60
N SER A 46 -38.71 -8.95 -1.32
CA SER A 46 -38.73 -10.39 -1.64
C SER A 46 -38.15 -11.19 -0.47
N PRO A 47 -38.91 -11.34 0.64
CA PRO A 47 -38.40 -11.90 1.89
C PRO A 47 -38.09 -13.40 1.83
N THR A 48 -38.46 -14.08 0.75
CA THR A 48 -38.14 -15.50 0.51
C THR A 48 -36.72 -15.70 -0.03
N ASP A 49 -36.08 -14.65 -0.53
CA ASP A 49 -34.75 -14.71 -1.14
C ASP A 49 -33.68 -14.20 -0.17
N GLY A 50 -33.04 -15.14 0.53
CA GLY A 50 -31.96 -14.88 1.46
C GLY A 50 -30.58 -15.05 0.84
N TYR A 51 -29.60 -14.42 1.44
CA TYR A 51 -28.19 -14.51 1.06
C TYR A 51 -27.29 -14.58 2.28
N THR A 52 -26.29 -15.44 2.20
CA THR A 52 -25.13 -15.45 3.09
C THR A 52 -23.88 -15.06 2.30
N ASN A 53 -22.78 -14.78 3.00
CA ASN A 53 -21.49 -14.42 2.39
C ASN A 53 -21.58 -13.27 1.36
N TRP A 54 -22.30 -12.21 1.72
CA TRP A 54 -22.38 -10.96 0.96
C TRP A 54 -21.09 -10.12 1.02
N PHE A 55 -20.00 -10.68 1.56
CA PHE A 55 -18.67 -10.11 1.45
C PHE A 55 -17.96 -10.50 0.15
N ASN A 56 -18.35 -11.64 -0.43
CA ASN A 56 -17.60 -12.28 -1.51
C ASN A 56 -18.47 -12.75 -2.67
N ARG A 57 -19.40 -13.68 -2.41
CA ARG A 57 -20.00 -14.51 -3.48
C ARG A 57 -21.53 -14.61 -3.45
N LYS A 58 -22.21 -13.96 -2.50
CA LYS A 58 -23.69 -13.97 -2.35
C LYS A 58 -24.30 -15.38 -2.47
N VAL A 59 -24.10 -16.22 -1.46
CA VAL A 59 -24.64 -17.60 -1.45
C VAL A 59 -26.14 -17.56 -1.14
N PRO A 60 -27.03 -17.97 -2.06
CA PRO A 60 -28.47 -17.95 -1.81
C PRO A 60 -28.86 -18.95 -0.73
N VAL A 61 -29.85 -18.59 0.08
CA VAL A 61 -30.45 -19.41 1.13
C VAL A 61 -31.94 -19.06 1.24
N VAL A 62 -32.78 -20.02 1.61
CA VAL A 62 -34.18 -19.75 1.94
C VAL A 62 -34.24 -19.38 3.43
N PRO A 63 -34.61 -18.14 3.80
CA PRO A 63 -34.69 -17.74 5.21
C PRO A 63 -35.84 -18.49 5.88
N ALA A 64 -35.53 -19.31 6.90
CA ALA A 64 -36.55 -19.86 7.79
C ALA A 64 -36.80 -18.85 8.91
N ILE A 65 -37.75 -17.94 8.71
CA ILE A 65 -38.09 -16.90 9.69
C ILE A 65 -39.02 -17.50 10.74
N ASN A 66 -38.51 -17.71 11.96
CA ASN A 66 -39.29 -18.26 13.07
C ASN A 66 -39.74 -17.15 14.03
N PRO A 67 -40.88 -17.34 14.73
CA PRO A 67 -41.28 -16.44 15.82
C PRO A 67 -40.19 -16.36 16.90
N GLY A 68 -39.71 -15.15 17.21
CA GLY A 68 -38.66 -14.92 18.20
C GLY A 68 -37.24 -14.72 17.63
N ASP A 69 -37.05 -14.92 16.32
CA ASP A 69 -35.81 -14.52 15.64
C ASP A 69 -35.72 -12.98 15.56
N PHE A 70 -34.49 -12.45 15.58
CA PHE A 70 -34.27 -11.02 15.46
C PHE A 70 -34.26 -10.60 13.98
N GLN A 71 -34.98 -9.53 13.65
CA GLN A 71 -35.06 -8.97 12.31
C GLN A 71 -34.97 -7.45 12.37
N VAL A 72 -34.23 -6.87 11.42
CA VAL A 72 -34.08 -5.41 11.30
C VAL A 72 -33.94 -5.00 9.84
N ASN A 73 -34.61 -3.90 9.47
CA ASN A 73 -34.52 -3.29 8.15
C ASN A 73 -33.55 -2.10 8.17
N SER A 74 -32.76 -1.94 7.11
CA SER A 74 -31.91 -0.75 6.90
C SER A 74 -32.69 0.56 6.83
N ASP A 75 -33.98 0.53 6.47
CA ASP A 75 -34.84 1.73 6.44
C ASP A 75 -35.05 2.34 7.83
N THR A 76 -34.95 1.53 8.90
CA THR A 76 -35.19 1.96 10.28
C THR A 76 -33.92 2.05 11.12
N ALA A 77 -32.81 1.45 10.69
CA ALA A 77 -31.54 1.50 11.41
C ALA A 77 -30.31 1.28 10.52
N GLU A 78 -29.18 1.87 10.90
CA GLU A 78 -27.90 1.58 10.23
C GLU A 78 -27.50 0.12 10.50
N ILE A 79 -27.60 -0.74 9.48
CA ILE A 79 -27.15 -2.13 9.54
C ILE A 79 -25.91 -2.35 8.69
N GLY A 80 -25.00 -3.17 9.19
CA GLY A 80 -23.74 -3.45 8.53
C GLY A 80 -22.72 -4.05 9.48
N PHE A 81 -21.54 -4.35 8.94
CA PHE A 81 -20.49 -5.00 9.71
C PHE A 81 -19.15 -4.32 9.53
N ARG A 82 -18.32 -4.42 10.57
CA ARG A 82 -16.94 -3.93 10.58
C ARG A 82 -15.99 -5.02 11.08
N SER A 83 -14.85 -5.16 10.41
CA SER A 83 -13.74 -6.00 10.84
C SER A 83 -12.44 -5.20 10.84
N ASN A 84 -11.60 -5.44 11.85
CA ASN A 84 -10.23 -4.93 11.89
C ASN A 84 -9.29 -6.10 11.60
N SER A 85 -8.53 -5.97 10.53
CA SER A 85 -7.73 -7.04 9.94
C SER A 85 -6.26 -6.66 9.91
N LEU A 86 -5.41 -7.64 10.14
CA LEU A 86 -3.96 -7.46 10.04
C LEU A 86 -3.53 -7.58 8.57
N THR A 87 -2.55 -6.79 8.15
CA THR A 87 -1.99 -6.87 6.80
C THR A 87 -0.47 -6.81 6.84
N ILE A 88 0.17 -7.71 6.10
CA ILE A 88 1.64 -7.75 5.93
C ILE A 88 1.93 -7.47 4.46
N PRO A 89 2.37 -6.26 4.10
CA PRO A 89 2.69 -5.90 2.72
C PRO A 89 4.14 -6.26 2.36
N LEU A 90 4.35 -6.82 1.17
CA LEU A 90 5.65 -6.88 0.51
C LEU A 90 5.61 -5.98 -0.73
N LYS A 91 6.36 -4.88 -0.71
CA LYS A 91 6.27 -3.83 -1.73
C LYS A 91 7.60 -3.62 -2.44
N ALA A 92 7.56 -3.62 -3.77
CA ALA A 92 8.67 -3.27 -4.64
C ALA A 92 8.30 -2.02 -5.46
N THR A 93 9.26 -1.11 -5.64
CA THR A 93 9.05 0.14 -6.39
C THR A 93 10.23 0.43 -7.29
N VAL A 94 9.98 1.08 -8.42
CA VAL A 94 11.01 1.66 -9.28
C VAL A 94 10.61 3.10 -9.55
N HIS A 95 11.53 4.04 -9.31
CA HIS A 95 11.26 5.46 -9.55
C HIS A 95 12.50 6.21 -10.00
N VAL A 96 12.28 7.32 -10.70
CA VAL A 96 13.31 8.33 -11.00
C VAL A 96 13.14 9.52 -10.08
N GLU A 97 14.25 10.10 -9.66
CA GLU A 97 14.28 11.39 -8.96
C GLU A 97 14.72 12.47 -9.96
N PHE A 98 13.98 13.56 -10.06
CA PHE A 98 14.33 14.70 -10.92
C PHE A 98 14.26 16.01 -10.16
N SER A 99 15.08 16.97 -10.60
CA SER A 99 15.26 18.28 -9.93
C SER A 99 15.66 18.16 -8.44
N GLY A 100 16.20 17.01 -8.03
CA GLY A 100 16.59 16.73 -6.65
C GLY A 100 15.43 16.74 -5.64
N ARG A 101 14.17 16.73 -6.09
CA ARG A 101 12.99 16.91 -5.24
C ARG A 101 11.83 16.01 -5.62
N TYR A 102 11.57 15.81 -6.90
CA TYR A 102 10.37 15.13 -7.36
C TYR A 102 10.67 13.68 -7.69
N ARG A 103 9.72 12.80 -7.37
CA ARG A 103 9.77 11.38 -7.64
C ARG A 103 8.61 10.99 -8.52
N ILE A 104 8.92 10.26 -9.59
CA ILE A 104 7.90 9.61 -10.41
C ILE A 104 8.33 8.19 -10.70
N GLY A 105 7.39 7.26 -10.61
CA GLY A 105 7.67 5.86 -10.82
C GLY A 105 6.44 5.01 -10.71
N GLY A 106 6.67 3.74 -10.41
CA GLY A 106 5.60 2.81 -10.13
C GLY A 106 6.06 1.69 -9.23
N GLY A 107 5.14 0.82 -8.88
CA GLY A 107 5.47 -0.32 -8.05
C GLY A 107 4.38 -1.36 -8.02
N TYR A 108 4.72 -2.42 -7.30
CA TYR A 108 3.87 -3.57 -7.10
C TYR A 108 3.90 -3.94 -5.62
N SER A 109 2.75 -4.34 -5.08
CA SER A 109 2.60 -4.81 -3.70
C SER A 109 1.94 -6.16 -3.68
N PHE A 110 2.43 -7.04 -2.82
CA PHE A 110 1.83 -8.31 -2.49
C PHE A 110 1.54 -8.33 -1.00
N ASP A 111 0.26 -8.24 -0.64
CA ASP A 111 -0.16 -8.09 0.74
C ASP A 111 -0.86 -9.36 1.19
N PHE A 112 -0.42 -9.92 2.32
CA PHE A 112 -1.16 -10.95 3.04
C PHE A 112 -2.10 -10.28 4.04
N VAL A 113 -3.40 -10.53 3.93
CA VAL A 113 -4.42 -9.98 4.83
C VAL A 113 -4.99 -11.11 5.67
N ASN A 114 -4.91 -10.98 6.99
CA ASN A 114 -5.58 -11.85 7.95
C ASN A 114 -6.83 -11.13 8.47
N LEU A 115 -8.00 -11.71 8.19
CA LEU A 115 -9.31 -11.16 8.50
C LEU A 115 -9.62 -11.36 9.98
N GLY A 116 -10.02 -10.28 10.66
CA GLY A 116 -10.66 -10.37 11.96
C GLY A 116 -12.15 -10.65 11.85
N ASP A 117 -12.81 -10.85 12.97
CA ASP A 117 -14.26 -11.03 13.04
C ASP A 117 -15.01 -9.81 12.51
N PHE A 118 -16.04 -10.05 11.70
CA PHE A 118 -16.96 -9.00 11.27
C PHE A 118 -18.04 -8.82 12.33
N LYS A 119 -17.92 -7.74 13.09
CA LYS A 119 -18.86 -7.38 14.16
C LYS A 119 -19.96 -6.46 13.62
N PRO A 120 -21.21 -6.61 14.08
CA PRO A 120 -22.29 -5.69 13.74
C PRO A 120 -21.96 -4.24 14.13
N LEU A 121 -22.35 -3.29 13.29
CA LEU A 121 -22.25 -1.86 13.57
C LEU A 121 -23.22 -1.46 14.70
N THR A 122 -24.45 -1.98 14.64
CA THR A 122 -25.55 -1.79 15.59
C THR A 122 -26.07 -3.16 16.07
N TYR A 123 -26.93 -3.19 17.10
CA TYR A 123 -27.57 -4.41 17.62
C TYR A 123 -26.58 -5.55 17.97
N ARG A 124 -25.46 -5.22 18.62
CA ARG A 124 -24.41 -6.21 18.94
C ARG A 124 -24.84 -7.33 19.90
N ASN A 125 -25.93 -7.12 20.64
CA ASN A 125 -26.49 -8.14 21.54
C ASN A 125 -27.43 -9.09 20.79
N ASP A 126 -28.02 -8.63 19.68
CA ASP A 126 -29.07 -9.35 18.95
C ASP A 126 -28.52 -9.96 17.65
N LEU A 127 -27.47 -9.39 17.06
CA LEU A 127 -26.81 -9.87 15.85
C LEU A 127 -25.48 -10.58 16.18
N ARG A 128 -25.27 -11.76 15.59
CA ARG A 128 -23.99 -12.46 15.67
C ARG A 128 -22.97 -11.90 14.69
N ASN A 129 -21.70 -12.27 14.89
CA ASN A 129 -20.64 -11.94 13.93
C ASN A 129 -20.92 -12.61 12.57
N PHE A 130 -20.54 -11.90 11.51
CA PHE A 130 -20.62 -12.40 10.15
C PHE A 130 -19.33 -13.16 9.78
N ASP A 131 -19.46 -14.28 9.07
CA ASP A 131 -18.33 -15.07 8.57
C ASP A 131 -18.24 -15.00 7.03
N PRO A 132 -17.15 -14.47 6.45
CA PRO A 132 -16.92 -14.46 5.01
C PRO A 132 -16.53 -15.83 4.42
N GLY A 133 -16.35 -16.87 5.24
CA GLY A 133 -15.99 -18.23 4.84
C GLY A 133 -14.51 -18.44 4.53
N PHE A 134 -13.66 -17.49 4.91
CA PHE A 134 -12.20 -17.61 4.88
C PHE A 134 -11.55 -16.61 5.85
N SER A 135 -10.44 -17.00 6.46
CA SER A 135 -9.74 -16.19 7.47
C SER A 135 -8.63 -15.32 6.90
N SER A 136 -8.17 -15.56 5.67
CA SER A 136 -7.09 -14.78 5.07
C SER A 136 -7.12 -14.81 3.55
N PHE A 137 -6.46 -13.83 2.94
CA PHE A 137 -6.29 -13.77 1.49
C PHE A 137 -5.09 -12.92 1.07
N PHE A 138 -4.69 -13.08 -0.18
CA PHE A 138 -3.66 -12.24 -0.81
C PHE A 138 -4.28 -11.13 -1.64
N LEU A 139 -3.74 -9.93 -1.49
CA LEU A 139 -4.09 -8.75 -2.27
C LEU A 139 -2.88 -8.32 -3.11
N LYS A 140 -3.08 -8.19 -4.42
CA LYS A 140 -2.06 -7.70 -5.37
C LYS A 140 -2.37 -6.25 -5.71
N LYS A 141 -1.40 -5.35 -5.67
CA LYS A 141 -1.56 -3.93 -6.04
C LYS A 141 -0.53 -3.54 -7.08
N TYR A 142 -0.94 -2.75 -8.06
CA TYR A 142 -0.05 -2.09 -9.03
C TYR A 142 -0.37 -0.60 -9.03
N PHE A 143 0.65 0.24 -9.06
CA PHE A 143 0.45 1.68 -8.89
C PHE A 143 1.51 2.51 -9.56
N VAL A 144 1.12 3.72 -9.93
CA VAL A 144 2.00 4.84 -10.20
C VAL A 144 2.30 5.54 -8.89
N MET A 145 3.56 5.93 -8.70
CA MET A 145 4.06 6.65 -7.54
C MET A 145 4.41 8.08 -7.95
N LEU A 146 3.91 9.05 -7.21
CA LEU A 146 4.25 10.46 -7.33
C LEU A 146 4.68 10.99 -5.97
N GLY A 147 5.80 11.68 -5.87
CA GLY A 147 6.27 12.21 -4.61
C GLY A 147 7.07 13.49 -4.74
N ALA A 148 7.12 14.26 -3.65
CA ALA A 148 7.93 15.47 -3.54
C ALA A 148 8.64 15.48 -2.19
N SER A 149 9.97 15.62 -2.21
CA SER A 149 10.76 15.87 -1.01
C SER A 149 10.43 17.27 -0.48
N VAL A 150 10.08 17.32 0.80
CA VAL A 150 9.63 18.54 1.47
C VAL A 150 10.69 19.09 2.42
N TYR A 151 11.50 18.22 3.00
CA TYR A 151 12.50 18.61 3.99
C TYR A 151 13.74 17.71 3.88
N ARG A 152 14.92 18.31 4.05
CA ARG A 152 16.20 17.60 4.07
C ARG A 152 17.07 18.21 5.15
N TYR A 153 17.58 17.36 6.03
CA TYR A 153 18.49 17.76 7.10
C TYR A 153 19.59 16.71 7.27
N ASP A 154 20.84 17.12 7.04
CA ASP A 154 22.00 16.22 7.00
C ASP A 154 21.72 14.98 6.12
N ASN A 155 21.64 13.80 6.72
CA ASN A 155 21.42 12.52 6.03
C ASN A 155 19.96 12.08 6.04
N TYR A 156 19.04 12.93 6.52
CA TYR A 156 17.62 12.64 6.57
C TYR A 156 16.86 13.39 5.47
N LEU A 157 15.95 12.70 4.83
CA LEU A 157 15.08 13.23 3.79
C LEU A 157 13.63 12.86 4.09
N VAL A 158 12.76 13.86 4.09
CA VAL A 158 11.31 13.67 4.23
C VAL A 158 10.66 13.92 2.88
N THR A 159 9.88 12.95 2.41
CA THR A 159 9.17 12.98 1.14
C THR A 159 7.71 12.68 1.37
N VAL A 160 6.81 13.52 0.85
CA VAL A 160 5.38 13.20 0.79
C VAL A 160 5.11 12.55 -0.55
N ASP A 161 4.41 11.41 -0.54
CA ASP A 161 4.16 10.63 -1.74
C ASP A 161 2.74 10.05 -1.79
N ALA A 162 2.22 9.94 -3.01
CA ALA A 162 0.95 9.30 -3.33
C ALA A 162 1.18 8.11 -4.28
N ASN A 163 0.48 7.02 -4.03
CA ASN A 163 0.41 5.85 -4.90
C ASN A 163 -1.03 5.73 -5.41
N ILE A 164 -1.20 5.67 -6.73
CA ILE A 164 -2.52 5.61 -7.39
C ILE A 164 -2.51 4.46 -8.37
N GLY A 165 -3.54 3.62 -8.35
CA GLY A 165 -3.61 2.50 -9.29
C GLY A 165 -4.72 1.52 -9.00
N GLY A 166 -4.49 0.26 -9.35
CA GLY A 166 -5.46 -0.80 -9.22
C GLY A 166 -4.97 -1.92 -8.30
N TYR A 167 -5.90 -2.80 -7.97
CA TYR A 167 -5.63 -3.99 -7.17
C TYR A 167 -6.38 -5.20 -7.71
N SER A 168 -5.96 -6.38 -7.27
CA SER A 168 -6.66 -7.64 -7.50
C SER A 168 -6.82 -8.36 -6.18
N LEU A 169 -8.05 -8.79 -5.93
CA LEU A 169 -8.40 -9.71 -4.86
C LEU A 169 -7.89 -11.12 -5.20
N GLY A 170 -7.66 -11.92 -4.16
CA GLY A 170 -7.13 -13.28 -4.25
C GLY A 170 -8.12 -14.27 -4.87
N LYS A 171 -7.72 -15.55 -4.95
CA LYS A 171 -8.53 -16.62 -5.53
C LYS A 171 -9.82 -16.91 -4.75
N ASN A 172 -9.83 -16.59 -3.45
CA ASN A 172 -11.00 -16.79 -2.59
C ASN A 172 -12.18 -15.89 -2.99
N PHE A 173 -11.93 -14.81 -3.74
CA PHE A 173 -12.95 -13.86 -4.16
C PHE A 173 -13.55 -14.24 -5.51
N ASP A 174 -14.88 -14.23 -5.60
CA ASP A 174 -15.61 -14.37 -6.84
C ASP A 174 -15.55 -13.05 -7.63
N LYS A 175 -14.72 -13.04 -8.67
CA LYS A 175 -14.48 -11.84 -9.49
C LYS A 175 -15.59 -11.58 -10.49
N ALA A 176 -16.51 -12.53 -10.72
CA ALA A 176 -17.62 -12.35 -11.65
C ALA A 176 -18.68 -11.39 -11.11
N VAL A 177 -18.83 -11.35 -9.79
CA VAL A 177 -19.85 -10.53 -9.09
C VAL A 177 -19.28 -9.29 -8.41
N ILE A 178 -17.95 -9.11 -8.43
CA ILE A 178 -17.24 -8.01 -7.78
C ILE A 178 -16.75 -6.98 -8.79
N THR A 179 -17.17 -5.74 -8.58
CA THR A 179 -16.65 -4.56 -9.29
C THR A 179 -15.67 -3.81 -8.38
N LYS A 180 -14.40 -3.72 -8.78
CA LYS A 180 -13.34 -3.08 -8.00
C LYS A 180 -13.32 -1.57 -8.22
N GLY A 181 -13.13 -0.81 -7.15
CA GLY A 181 -12.79 0.61 -7.24
C GLY A 181 -11.31 0.85 -7.48
N LEU A 182 -10.93 2.12 -7.46
CA LEU A 182 -9.53 2.56 -7.51
C LEU A 182 -8.85 2.40 -6.15
N PHE A 183 -7.53 2.22 -6.18
CA PHE A 183 -6.65 2.30 -5.03
C PHE A 183 -5.95 3.66 -5.01
N PHE A 184 -5.99 4.32 -3.84
CA PHE A 184 -5.25 5.54 -3.56
C PHE A 184 -4.56 5.42 -2.20
N ASN A 185 -3.28 5.78 -2.10
CA ASN A 185 -2.53 5.75 -0.85
C ASN A 185 -1.65 6.98 -0.73
N LEU A 186 -1.82 7.73 0.35
CA LEU A 186 -1.03 8.91 0.68
C LEU A 186 -0.13 8.58 1.87
N GLY A 187 1.14 8.94 1.79
CA GLY A 187 2.10 8.67 2.84
C GLY A 187 3.20 9.70 2.92
N THR A 188 3.97 9.59 3.99
CA THR A 188 5.21 10.33 4.19
C THR A 188 6.33 9.34 4.39
N THR A 189 7.38 9.46 3.60
CA THR A 189 8.58 8.64 3.68
C THR A 189 9.68 9.43 4.36
N ILE A 190 10.21 8.90 5.46
CA ILE A 190 11.39 9.39 6.16
C ILE A 190 12.54 8.48 5.79
N GLU A 191 13.54 9.02 5.10
CA GLU A 191 14.69 8.28 4.61
C GLU A 191 15.95 8.72 5.35
N ARG A 192 16.82 7.75 5.64
CA ARG A 192 18.19 7.97 6.05
C ARG A 192 19.12 7.54 4.91
N GLU A 193 19.89 8.48 4.40
CA GLU A 193 20.92 8.25 3.41
C GLU A 193 22.12 7.57 4.08
N MET A 194 22.32 6.30 3.74
CA MET A 194 23.44 5.50 4.26
C MET A 194 24.65 5.61 3.33
N SER A 195 24.42 5.84 2.04
CA SER A 195 25.42 6.17 1.04
C SER A 195 24.74 6.85 -0.16
N GLU A 196 25.53 7.25 -1.16
CA GLU A 196 25.03 7.71 -2.46
C GLU A 196 24.07 6.71 -3.19
N TYR A 197 24.16 5.41 -2.88
CA TYR A 197 23.43 4.35 -3.59
C TYR A 197 22.39 3.65 -2.73
N PHE A 198 22.42 3.84 -1.41
CA PHE A 198 21.62 3.07 -0.48
C PHE A 198 20.98 3.98 0.57
N ARG A 199 19.65 3.87 0.71
CA ARG A 199 18.87 4.57 1.72
C ARG A 199 18.02 3.57 2.49
N LEU A 200 17.87 3.81 3.79
CA LEU A 200 16.86 3.11 4.61
C LEU A 200 15.68 4.04 4.79
N PHE A 201 14.47 3.51 4.90
CA PHE A 201 13.30 4.34 5.08
C PHE A 201 12.24 3.73 5.97
N VAL A 202 11.46 4.62 6.59
CA VAL A 202 10.19 4.32 7.24
C VAL A 202 9.11 5.15 6.58
N ARG A 203 7.96 4.54 6.27
CA ARG A 203 6.85 5.20 5.58
C ARG A 203 5.51 4.88 6.25
N PRO A 204 5.02 5.74 7.16
CA PRO A 204 3.60 5.78 7.50
C PRO A 204 2.75 6.20 6.29
N SER A 205 1.61 5.54 6.09
CA SER A 205 0.68 5.91 5.02
C SER A 205 -0.75 5.45 5.30
N TYR A 206 -1.71 6.12 4.69
CA TYR A 206 -3.12 5.75 4.73
C TYR A 206 -3.62 5.45 3.32
N GLU A 207 -4.38 4.38 3.20
CA GLU A 207 -4.84 3.81 1.94
C GLU A 207 -6.36 3.75 1.90
N PHE A 208 -6.93 4.17 0.77
CA PHE A 208 -8.34 4.14 0.47
C PHE A 208 -8.60 3.13 -0.65
N LYS A 209 -9.49 2.17 -0.37
CA LYS A 209 -9.91 1.14 -1.33
C LYS A 209 -11.35 0.72 -1.06
N ASN A 210 -12.05 0.38 -2.13
CA ASN A 210 -13.41 -0.10 -2.05
C ASN A 210 -13.74 -1.01 -3.24
N TYR A 211 -14.62 -1.99 -3.03
CA TYR A 211 -15.26 -2.75 -4.10
C TYR A 211 -16.77 -2.82 -3.85
N SER A 212 -17.52 -3.14 -4.88
CA SER A 212 -18.96 -3.38 -4.78
C SER A 212 -19.29 -4.80 -5.22
N LEU A 213 -20.23 -5.42 -4.51
CA LEU A 213 -20.80 -6.73 -4.83
C LEU A 213 -22.19 -6.52 -5.42
N ALA A 214 -22.45 -7.09 -6.61
CA ALA A 214 -23.70 -6.87 -7.34
C ALA A 214 -24.75 -7.96 -7.08
N PHE A 215 -25.97 -7.53 -6.72
CA PHE A 215 -27.17 -8.36 -6.61
C PHE A 215 -28.02 -8.10 -7.86
N THR A 216 -27.66 -8.77 -8.95
CA THR A 216 -28.30 -8.65 -10.26
C THR A 216 -29.80 -8.96 -10.23
N GLU A 217 -30.22 -9.79 -9.29
CA GLU A 217 -31.60 -10.21 -9.07
C GLU A 217 -32.46 -9.06 -8.51
N SER A 218 -31.89 -8.20 -7.65
CA SER A 218 -32.58 -7.06 -7.05
C SER A 218 -32.18 -5.70 -7.63
N GLY A 219 -31.16 -5.66 -8.50
CA GLY A 219 -30.56 -4.42 -9.00
C GLY A 219 -29.76 -3.64 -7.95
N GLN A 220 -29.55 -4.20 -6.75
CA GLN A 220 -28.87 -3.55 -5.63
C GLN A 220 -27.38 -3.88 -5.60
N ASN A 221 -26.59 -3.02 -4.94
CA ASN A 221 -25.15 -3.21 -4.79
C ASN A 221 -24.71 -2.94 -3.34
N ILE A 222 -23.91 -3.83 -2.77
CA ILE A 222 -23.29 -3.61 -1.46
C ILE A 222 -21.88 -3.08 -1.67
N LYS A 223 -21.58 -1.91 -1.10
CA LYS A 223 -20.25 -1.30 -1.17
C LYS A 223 -19.42 -1.66 0.05
N HIS A 224 -18.32 -2.35 -0.19
CA HIS A 224 -17.32 -2.69 0.82
C HIS A 224 -16.15 -1.71 0.76
N ARG A 225 -15.91 -1.01 1.87
CA ARG A 225 -14.72 -0.17 2.08
C ARG A 225 -13.73 -0.94 2.94
N PHE A 226 -12.45 -0.90 2.58
CA PHE A 226 -11.41 -1.61 3.32
C PHE A 226 -10.12 -0.80 3.32
N ASN A 227 -10.21 0.34 3.98
CA ASN A 227 -9.11 1.28 4.09
C ASN A 227 -8.06 0.74 5.05
N ALA A 228 -6.80 1.12 4.85
CA ALA A 228 -5.71 0.59 5.65
C ALA A 228 -4.70 1.67 6.03
N PHE A 229 -4.26 1.61 7.29
CA PHE A 229 -3.09 2.33 7.74
C PHE A 229 -1.88 1.40 7.70
N TYR A 230 -0.76 1.87 7.16
CA TYR A 230 0.49 1.10 7.07
C TYR A 230 1.66 1.83 7.67
N ILE A 231 2.56 1.08 8.26
CA ILE A 231 3.94 1.46 8.52
C ILE A 231 4.83 0.52 7.71
N HIS A 232 5.49 1.04 6.68
CA HIS A 232 6.48 0.31 5.92
C HIS A 232 7.88 0.60 6.42
N VAL A 233 8.74 -0.41 6.43
CA VAL A 233 10.18 -0.30 6.64
C VAL A 233 10.88 -0.95 5.47
N GLY A 234 11.86 -0.26 4.90
CA GLY A 234 12.51 -0.74 3.70
C GLY A 234 13.82 -0.06 3.37
N ALA A 235 14.31 -0.40 2.18
CA ALA A 235 15.51 0.16 1.62
C ALA A 235 15.31 0.55 0.16
N THR A 236 16.03 1.58 -0.25
CA THR A 236 16.12 2.00 -1.65
C THR A 236 17.56 1.86 -2.11
N TYR A 237 17.74 1.24 -3.28
CA TYR A 237 19.01 0.99 -3.93
C TYR A 237 19.04 1.62 -5.32
N ARG A 238 20.13 2.32 -5.63
CA ARG A 238 20.40 2.90 -6.95
C ARG A 238 21.62 2.22 -7.55
N ILE A 239 21.51 1.77 -8.80
CA ILE A 239 22.63 1.11 -9.49
C ILE A 239 23.74 2.13 -9.76
N PRO A 240 25.00 1.87 -9.35
CA PRO A 240 26.09 2.79 -9.63
C PRO A 240 26.35 2.99 -11.13
N GLU A 241 26.53 4.24 -11.55
CA GLU A 241 26.85 4.58 -12.94
C GLU A 241 28.17 3.92 -13.38
N LEU A 242 29.20 4.00 -12.53
CA LEU A 242 30.51 3.40 -12.79
C LEU A 242 30.58 1.93 -12.34
N ARG A 243 31.27 1.11 -13.15
CA ARG A 243 31.55 -0.30 -12.80
C ARG A 243 32.61 -0.36 -11.70
N ARG A 244 32.53 -1.38 -10.85
CA ARG A 244 33.60 -1.67 -9.88
C ARG A 244 34.90 -1.94 -10.67
N CYS A 245 36.01 -1.34 -10.26
CA CYS A 245 37.31 -1.55 -10.91
C CYS A 245 37.62 -3.04 -11.04
N PHE A 246 38.19 -3.47 -12.16
CA PHE A 246 38.39 -4.89 -12.46
C PHE A 246 39.65 -5.47 -11.78
N LEU A 247 40.68 -4.65 -11.57
CA LEU A 247 41.94 -5.05 -10.93
C LEU A 247 41.71 -5.37 -9.45
N LYS A 248 41.88 -6.64 -9.07
CA LYS A 248 41.59 -7.11 -7.70
C LYS A 248 42.49 -6.47 -6.65
N GLU A 249 43.72 -6.14 -7.04
CA GLU A 249 44.73 -5.50 -6.20
C GLU A 249 44.57 -3.98 -6.10
N CYS A 250 43.72 -3.37 -6.92
CA CYS A 250 43.51 -1.93 -6.86
C CYS A 250 42.83 -1.53 -5.54
N ARG A 251 43.61 -0.86 -4.68
CA ARG A 251 43.18 -0.33 -3.37
C ARG A 251 42.72 1.12 -3.43
N ILE A 252 42.66 1.71 -4.62
CA ILE A 252 42.24 3.10 -4.79
C ILE A 252 40.82 3.28 -4.26
N GLN A 253 40.68 4.21 -3.33
CA GLN A 253 39.47 4.50 -2.57
C GLN A 253 38.51 5.44 -3.30
N ILE A 254 38.97 6.05 -4.38
CA ILE A 254 38.21 7.03 -5.17
C ILE A 254 37.76 6.44 -6.52
N ASN A 255 36.84 7.12 -7.20
CA ASN A 255 36.59 6.84 -8.62
C ASN A 255 37.87 7.14 -9.41
N HIS A 256 38.33 6.19 -10.21
CA HIS A 256 39.64 6.24 -10.86
C HIS A 256 39.60 5.59 -12.24
N ALA A 257 40.57 5.94 -13.08
CA ALA A 257 40.70 5.35 -14.40
C ALA A 257 41.75 4.23 -14.42
N HIS A 258 41.48 3.20 -15.21
CA HIS A 258 42.51 2.26 -15.67
C HIS A 258 42.44 2.20 -17.20
N GLY A 259 43.48 2.72 -17.86
CA GLY A 259 43.46 2.99 -19.29
C GLY A 259 42.36 3.99 -19.65
N ASN A 260 41.61 3.72 -20.71
CA ASN A 260 40.57 4.63 -21.25
C ASN A 260 39.19 4.45 -20.59
N ARG A 261 39.11 3.88 -19.38
CA ARG A 261 37.83 3.62 -18.69
C ARG A 261 37.90 4.01 -17.23
N GLU A 262 36.83 4.68 -16.79
CA GLU A 262 36.60 5.03 -15.39
C GLU A 262 35.88 3.91 -14.64
N TYR A 263 36.27 3.75 -13.38
CA TYR A 263 35.77 2.74 -12.49
C TYR A 263 35.52 3.33 -11.10
N ARG A 264 34.51 2.80 -10.42
CA ARG A 264 34.35 3.05 -8.98
C ARG A 264 35.34 2.21 -8.18
N SER A 265 35.72 2.73 -7.01
CA SER A 265 36.55 2.01 -6.05
C SER A 265 36.03 0.59 -5.77
N ARG A 266 36.97 -0.36 -5.63
CA ARG A 266 36.65 -1.71 -5.15
C ARG A 266 36.53 -1.78 -3.65
N VAL A 267 37.21 -0.90 -2.92
CA VAL A 267 37.39 -1.01 -1.48
C VAL A 267 36.13 -0.57 -0.73
N HIS A 268 35.38 0.38 -1.28
CA HIS A 268 34.23 0.92 -0.58
C HIS A 268 32.94 0.10 -0.75
N PRO A 269 32.31 -0.28 0.38
CA PRO A 269 31.01 -0.93 0.36
C PRO A 269 29.92 0.05 -0.10
N ILE A 270 28.81 -0.51 -0.57
CA ILE A 270 27.70 0.26 -1.14
C ILE A 270 26.80 0.85 -0.04
N TRP A 271 26.86 0.33 1.18
CA TRP A 271 25.96 0.71 2.29
C TRP A 271 26.59 1.65 3.32
N LYS A 272 27.84 2.08 3.14
CA LYS A 272 28.51 3.06 4.03
C LYS A 272 28.73 4.37 3.30
N LYS A 273 28.52 5.47 4.03
CA LYS A 273 28.75 6.83 3.57
C LYS A 273 30.24 7.01 3.29
N GLN A 274 30.57 7.53 2.12
CA GLN A 274 31.96 7.84 1.75
C GLN A 274 32.24 9.31 2.01
N ASN A 275 33.52 9.66 2.12
CA ASN A 275 33.89 11.06 2.27
C ASN A 275 33.57 11.79 0.94
N PRO A 276 32.82 12.92 0.96
CA PRO A 276 32.46 13.68 -0.24
C PRO A 276 33.66 14.11 -1.11
N HIS A 277 34.83 14.31 -0.49
CA HIS A 277 36.06 14.65 -1.22
C HIS A 277 36.70 13.47 -1.95
N TYR A 278 36.22 12.24 -1.75
CA TYR A 278 36.91 11.03 -2.17
C TYR A 278 36.03 10.05 -2.96
N GLY A 279 34.69 10.02 -2.81
CA GLY A 279 33.91 9.00 -3.55
C GLY A 279 32.40 9.13 -3.63
N GLU A 280 31.79 10.15 -3.01
CA GLU A 280 30.38 10.49 -3.21
C GLU A 280 30.25 11.78 -4.02
N ASN A 281 29.16 11.93 -4.77
CA ASN A 281 28.78 13.23 -5.31
C ASN A 281 28.66 14.24 -4.16
N TYR A 282 29.40 15.35 -4.27
CA TYR A 282 29.39 16.41 -3.27
C TYR A 282 27.95 16.90 -3.05
N PRO A 283 27.43 16.95 -1.81
CA PRO A 283 26.10 17.51 -1.58
C PRO A 283 26.11 18.97 -2.01
N ASP A 284 25.22 19.34 -2.94
CA ASP A 284 25.04 20.74 -3.32
C ASP A 284 24.78 21.57 -2.06
N LEU A 285 25.71 22.46 -1.75
CA LEU A 285 25.65 23.34 -0.59
C LEU A 285 24.35 24.15 -0.62
N ILE A 286 23.83 24.51 0.56
CA ILE A 286 22.59 25.31 0.71
C ILE A 286 22.68 26.63 -0.09
N LYS A 287 23.90 27.19 -0.21
CA LYS A 287 24.27 28.30 -1.09
C LYS A 287 23.77 28.13 -2.53
N TYR A 288 23.88 26.92 -3.08
CA TYR A 288 23.58 26.64 -4.47
C TYR A 288 22.14 26.17 -4.70
N LYS A 289 21.25 26.28 -3.70
CA LYS A 289 19.85 25.84 -3.81
C LYS A 289 18.87 27.01 -3.84
N GLY A 290 17.98 27.01 -4.85
CA GLY A 290 16.82 27.90 -4.93
C GLY A 290 17.14 29.39 -4.74
N LYS A 291 16.38 30.05 -3.86
CA LYS A 291 16.51 31.49 -3.55
C LYS A 291 17.84 31.86 -2.87
N ASN A 292 18.57 30.89 -2.32
CA ASN A 292 19.87 31.13 -1.67
C ASN A 292 21.02 31.31 -2.67
N LYS A 293 20.82 30.95 -3.96
CA LYS A 293 21.80 31.17 -5.04
C LYS A 293 22.19 32.64 -5.23
N ARG A 294 21.30 33.56 -4.86
CA ARG A 294 21.50 35.02 -5.00
C ARG A 294 21.94 35.70 -3.71
N LYS A 295 22.10 34.96 -2.61
CA LYS A 295 22.53 35.52 -1.31
C LYS A 295 24.06 35.51 -1.23
N LEU A 296 24.64 36.66 -0.91
CA LEU A 296 26.08 36.80 -0.67
C LEU A 296 26.54 35.95 0.53
N ASN A 297 25.72 35.86 1.59
CA ASN A 297 25.91 34.93 2.70
C ASN A 297 24.68 34.02 2.88
N PRO A 298 24.78 32.74 2.50
CA PRO A 298 23.70 31.75 2.59
C PRO A 298 23.81 30.82 3.81
N TYR A 299 24.72 31.12 4.74
CA TYR A 299 24.91 30.45 6.03
C TYR A 299 24.46 31.37 7.16
#